data_AF-A0A9P7SML6-F1
#
_entry.id   AF-A0A9P7SML6-F1
#
_cell.length_a   1.000
_cell.length_b   1.000
_cell.length_c   1.000
_cell.angle_alpha   90.00
_cell.angle_beta   90.00
_cell.angle_gamma   90.00
#
_symmetry.space_group_name_H-M   'P 1'
#
loop_
_entity.id
_entity.type
_entity.pdbx_description
1 polymer ?
#
loop_
_entity_poly.entity_id
_entity_poly.type
_entity_poly.pdbx_seq_one_letter_code
_entity_poly.pdbx_strand_id
1 'polypeptide(L)'
;MAETTTTSDIERVLELLRRVDLKYPDGQLLECFLQNSIDPLQTARYILGRCSMDGDGLDLATLLSDWKRLISVFTHDDSRHPSRDPTVISTIRKRDRSKCCLTGLGHSVWDPLVVVPILPTEGLQIHKELHEVLGIFIGPSLLDWLLLKAASLSPEQNHWLVRRSAAAALAQGFFEFMIGPGLKYTVYTSTVGGPTLPSITKKVPLCRTAQFTDCIASHVDNPDTSALEILSQLACPIRWTGIAREVACKRPRIVGNGPTASLWRFLSGRVATALAVAWRLVPSIVRIRAYQGLAFLGAHVYGPSCSLNVQKLPFGLYLKTGRTRWHRSLANEFAALQLVRRHTKVPVPSALDLASDAEKSYLLTTKVRGIPLGWCIDTLSHDEVTTLVGDLQKCLSELRAIPKEVSSNYAITNALGKACYDGRLITGSQYDEARGDFFGPFVDEDDFNDALRCVPLLDVVHRSGHEIVFTHGDLNMRNIMMHNGRLSGFIDWETCGWFPDYWDYTKAHFITKLNRRWLKIVDAVFGKLGNYQAELAVERQLWEYCF
;
A
#
# COMPACT_ATOMS: atom_id res chain seq x y z
N MET A 1 25.37 25.30 -12.00
CA MET A 1 24.18 26.18 -12.04
C MET A 1 23.08 25.71 -12.99
N ALA A 2 23.34 24.81 -13.96
CA ALA A 2 22.31 24.26 -14.84
C ALA A 2 21.62 22.98 -14.31
N GLU A 3 22.29 22.17 -13.48
CA GLU A 3 21.68 20.98 -12.82
C GLU A 3 20.76 21.35 -11.65
N THR A 4 20.91 22.55 -11.08
CA THR A 4 20.08 23.02 -9.97
C THR A 4 18.71 23.55 -10.42
N THR A 5 18.55 23.89 -11.70
CA THR A 5 17.28 24.35 -12.28
C THR A 5 16.41 23.22 -12.86
N THR A 6 16.97 22.03 -13.12
CA THR A 6 16.25 20.90 -13.78
C THR A 6 15.30 20.16 -12.84
N THR A 7 15.68 19.89 -11.59
CA THR A 7 14.79 19.26 -10.60
C THR A 7 13.70 20.23 -10.11
N SER A 8 13.98 21.53 -10.22
CA SER A 8 13.13 22.60 -9.70
C SER A 8 11.76 22.69 -10.41
N ASP A 9 11.69 22.53 -11.73
CA ASP A 9 10.42 22.64 -12.47
C ASP A 9 9.46 21.49 -12.14
N ILE A 10 9.96 20.25 -12.07
CA ILE A 10 9.17 19.06 -11.71
C ILE A 10 8.61 19.21 -10.29
N GLU A 11 9.47 19.58 -9.34
CA GLU A 11 9.05 19.81 -7.96
C GLU A 11 8.04 20.96 -7.85
N ARG A 12 8.24 22.04 -8.61
CA ARG A 12 7.33 23.18 -8.65
C ARG A 12 5.94 22.79 -9.19
N VAL A 13 5.87 21.98 -10.24
CA VAL A 13 4.59 21.47 -10.75
C VAL A 13 3.93 20.53 -9.75
N LEU A 14 4.68 19.60 -9.16
CA LEU A 14 4.13 18.72 -8.13
C LEU A 14 3.59 19.53 -6.95
N GLU A 15 4.29 20.58 -6.53
CA GLU A 15 3.82 21.50 -5.48
C GLU A 15 2.56 22.28 -5.89
N LEU A 16 2.50 22.75 -7.14
CA LEU A 16 1.29 23.37 -7.70
C LEU A 16 0.11 22.41 -7.67
N LEU A 17 0.26 21.20 -8.23
CA LEU A 17 -0.78 20.16 -8.26
C LEU A 17 -1.25 19.76 -6.85
N ARG A 18 -0.37 19.87 -5.84
CA ARG A 18 -0.71 19.59 -4.45
C ARG A 18 -1.54 20.69 -3.78
N ARG A 19 -1.38 21.94 -4.21
CA ARG A 19 -2.09 23.12 -3.66
C ARG A 19 -3.48 23.30 -4.25
N VAL A 20 -3.68 22.90 -5.51
CA VAL A 20 -4.98 22.99 -6.17
C VAL A 20 -5.94 21.97 -5.56
N ASP A 21 -7.13 22.42 -5.17
CA ASP A 21 -8.20 21.56 -4.65
C ASP A 21 -8.89 20.82 -5.80
N LEU A 22 -8.29 19.71 -6.22
CA LEU A 22 -8.83 18.83 -7.25
C LEU A 22 -9.63 17.68 -6.62
N LYS A 23 -10.77 17.35 -7.24
CA LYS A 23 -11.58 16.20 -6.84
C LYS A 23 -10.76 14.92 -6.92
N TYR A 24 -10.63 14.18 -5.82
CA TYR A 24 -9.89 12.91 -5.84
C TYR A 24 -10.53 11.87 -6.79
N PRO A 25 -9.75 11.15 -7.64
CA PRO A 25 -8.27 11.14 -7.76
C PRO A 25 -7.69 12.01 -8.91
N ASP A 26 -8.32 13.12 -9.27
CA ASP A 26 -7.90 13.95 -10.42
C ASP A 26 -6.49 14.52 -10.27
N GLY A 27 -6.07 14.86 -9.05
CA GLY A 27 -4.68 15.24 -8.79
C GLY A 27 -3.68 14.11 -9.12
N GLN A 28 -4.02 12.86 -8.79
CA GLN A 28 -3.18 11.70 -9.13
C GLN A 28 -3.11 11.47 -10.64
N LEU A 29 -4.20 11.72 -11.37
CA LEU A 29 -4.19 11.63 -12.83
C LEU A 29 -3.21 12.63 -13.47
N LEU A 30 -3.13 13.85 -12.95
CA LEU A 30 -2.17 14.86 -13.42
C LEU A 30 -0.74 14.58 -12.94
N GLU A 31 -0.57 14.07 -11.72
CA GLU A 31 0.74 13.59 -11.26
C GLU A 31 1.24 12.45 -12.16
N CYS A 32 0.37 11.53 -12.59
CA CYS A 32 0.71 10.50 -13.57
C CYS A 32 1.07 11.07 -14.94
N PHE A 33 0.34 12.09 -15.41
CA PHE A 33 0.67 12.77 -16.67
C PHE A 33 2.12 13.28 -16.64
N LEU A 34 2.55 13.86 -15.52
CA LEU A 34 3.91 14.32 -15.31
C LEU A 34 4.91 13.17 -15.16
N GLN A 35 4.70 12.28 -14.18
CA GLN A 35 5.67 11.28 -13.74
C GLN A 35 5.83 10.08 -14.69
N ASN A 36 4.78 9.74 -15.44
CA ASN A 36 4.79 8.61 -16.38
C ASN A 36 5.04 9.04 -17.83
N SER A 37 5.23 10.34 -18.09
CA SER A 37 5.62 10.84 -19.41
C SER A 37 7.04 10.45 -19.78
N ILE A 38 7.33 10.42 -21.09
CA ILE A 38 8.66 10.11 -21.62
C ILE A 38 9.74 11.12 -21.17
N ASP A 39 9.35 12.39 -21.04
CA ASP A 39 10.20 13.48 -20.55
C ASP A 39 9.44 14.29 -19.48
N PRO A 40 9.56 13.89 -18.19
CA PRO A 40 8.90 14.60 -17.10
C PRO A 40 9.29 16.08 -17.00
N LEU A 41 10.49 16.47 -17.43
CA LEU A 41 10.92 17.87 -17.39
C LEU A 41 10.21 18.70 -18.47
N GLN A 42 10.14 18.19 -19.69
CA GLN A 42 9.38 18.83 -20.77
C GLN A 42 7.90 18.92 -20.39
N THR A 43 7.33 17.85 -19.83
CA THR A 43 5.94 17.84 -19.34
C THR A 43 5.73 18.86 -18.22
N ALA A 44 6.66 19.01 -17.28
CA ALA A 44 6.58 20.03 -16.25
C ALA A 44 6.52 21.44 -16.85
N ARG A 45 7.40 21.74 -17.81
CA ARG A 45 7.43 23.04 -18.49
C ARG A 45 6.16 23.31 -19.30
N TYR A 46 5.60 22.27 -19.93
CA TYR A 46 4.33 22.35 -20.62
C TYR A 46 3.19 22.74 -19.67
N ILE A 47 3.10 22.07 -18.51
CA ILE A 47 2.10 22.40 -17.47
C ILE A 47 2.30 23.84 -16.95
N LEU A 48 3.53 24.25 -16.66
CA LEU A 48 3.83 25.60 -16.18
C LEU A 48 3.50 26.68 -17.22
N GLY A 49 3.81 26.43 -18.49
CA GLY A 49 3.50 27.36 -19.59
C GLY A 49 2.01 27.58 -19.75
N ARG A 50 1.21 26.52 -19.56
CA ARG A 50 -0.25 26.55 -19.54
C ARG A 50 -0.83 27.33 -18.35
N CYS A 51 -0.32 27.08 -17.15
CA CYS A 51 -0.77 27.80 -15.95
C CYS A 51 -0.41 29.30 -15.94
N SER A 52 0.66 29.71 -16.62
CA SER A 52 1.18 31.09 -16.55
C SER A 52 0.41 32.10 -17.43
N MET A 53 -0.56 31.66 -18.24
CA MET A 53 -1.18 32.51 -19.27
C MET A 53 -2.61 32.95 -18.95
N ASP A 54 -3.36 32.24 -18.10
CA ASP A 54 -4.69 32.62 -17.63
C ASP A 54 -4.95 31.95 -16.26
N GLY A 55 -5.52 32.68 -15.30
CA GLY A 55 -5.59 32.33 -13.87
C GLY A 55 -5.60 30.84 -13.53
N ASP A 56 -4.63 30.42 -12.73
CA ASP A 56 -4.14 29.06 -12.39
C ASP A 56 -5.11 27.86 -12.43
N GLY A 57 -6.44 28.05 -12.27
CA GLY A 57 -7.43 26.98 -12.18
C GLY A 57 -8.14 26.60 -13.49
N LEU A 58 -8.29 27.51 -14.47
CA LEU A 58 -9.14 27.25 -15.65
C LEU A 58 -8.44 26.34 -16.67
N ASP A 59 -7.14 26.53 -16.89
CA ASP A 59 -6.39 25.75 -17.88
C ASP A 59 -6.01 24.34 -17.39
N LEU A 60 -5.79 24.17 -16.09
CA LEU A 60 -5.56 22.85 -15.49
C LEU A 60 -6.79 21.94 -15.61
N ALA A 61 -7.99 22.51 -15.49
CA ALA A 61 -9.25 21.80 -15.70
C ALA A 61 -9.41 21.34 -17.16
N THR A 62 -9.03 22.17 -18.11
CA THR A 62 -9.02 21.84 -19.55
C THR A 62 -8.03 20.73 -19.83
N LEU A 63 -6.78 20.85 -19.37
CA LEU A 63 -5.76 19.80 -19.49
C LEU A 63 -6.23 18.47 -18.90
N LEU A 64 -6.82 18.50 -17.70
CA LEU A 64 -7.36 17.30 -17.05
C LEU A 64 -8.51 16.68 -17.86
N SER A 65 -9.38 17.50 -18.45
CA SER A 65 -10.48 17.05 -19.30
C SER A 65 -9.95 16.35 -20.56
N ASP A 66 -9.01 16.98 -21.26
CA ASP A 66 -8.36 16.42 -22.44
C ASP A 66 -7.60 15.14 -22.11
N TRP A 67 -6.90 15.12 -20.96
CA TRP A 67 -6.19 13.95 -20.48
C TRP A 67 -7.14 12.77 -20.21
N LYS A 68 -8.26 13.01 -19.53
CA LYS A 68 -9.30 11.97 -19.30
C LYS A 68 -9.91 11.48 -20.62
N ARG A 69 -10.19 12.38 -21.56
CA ARG A 69 -10.69 12.02 -22.90
C ARG A 69 -9.67 11.12 -23.62
N LEU A 70 -8.39 11.49 -23.60
CA LEU A 70 -7.33 10.72 -24.22
C LEU A 70 -7.17 9.33 -23.60
N ILE A 71 -7.13 9.21 -22.27
CA ILE A 71 -7.09 7.90 -21.59
C ILE A 71 -8.30 7.06 -22.00
N SER A 72 -9.49 7.67 -22.10
CA SER A 72 -10.72 6.93 -22.43
C SER A 72 -10.63 6.17 -23.76
N VAL A 73 -9.93 6.73 -24.75
CA VAL A 73 -9.68 6.10 -26.06
C VAL A 73 -9.01 4.73 -25.91
N PHE A 74 -8.12 4.56 -24.94
CA PHE A 74 -7.39 3.31 -24.71
C PHE A 74 -8.11 2.33 -23.75
N THR A 75 -9.25 2.74 -23.16
CA THR A 75 -9.99 1.95 -22.15
C THR A 75 -11.31 1.34 -22.62
N HIS A 76 -11.76 1.60 -23.87
CA HIS A 76 -13.05 1.10 -24.35
C HIS A 76 -13.02 -0.44 -24.52
N ASP A 77 -13.87 -1.13 -23.76
CA ASP A 77 -13.89 -2.60 -23.58
C ASP A 77 -14.19 -3.38 -24.89
N ASP A 78 -14.93 -2.76 -25.82
CA ASP A 78 -15.32 -3.35 -27.12
C ASP A 78 -14.13 -3.55 -28.08
N SER A 79 -12.98 -2.92 -27.82
CA SER A 79 -11.84 -2.86 -28.75
C SER A 79 -10.75 -3.91 -28.51
N ARG A 80 -10.87 -4.75 -27.46
CA ARG A 80 -9.89 -5.79 -27.10
C ARG A 80 -10.45 -7.20 -27.14
N HIS A 81 -11.44 -7.44 -27.98
CA HIS A 81 -12.00 -8.77 -28.13
C HIS A 81 -10.96 -9.78 -28.63
N PRO A 82 -11.01 -11.03 -28.15
CA PRO A 82 -10.12 -12.06 -28.66
C PRO A 82 -10.30 -12.24 -30.16
N SER A 83 -9.18 -12.40 -30.88
CA SER A 83 -9.22 -12.80 -32.29
C SER A 83 -9.97 -14.12 -32.44
N ARG A 84 -10.79 -14.20 -33.48
CA ARG A 84 -11.56 -15.40 -33.84
C ARG A 84 -10.97 -16.14 -35.03
N ASP A 85 -9.92 -15.61 -35.64
CA ASP A 85 -9.26 -16.23 -36.79
C ASP A 85 -8.39 -17.43 -36.36
N PRO A 86 -8.74 -18.66 -36.76
CA PRO A 86 -7.98 -19.85 -36.37
C PRO A 86 -6.52 -19.84 -36.82
N THR A 87 -6.22 -19.19 -37.96
CA THR A 87 -4.86 -19.13 -38.52
C THR A 87 -3.97 -18.25 -37.64
N VAL A 88 -4.41 -17.02 -37.37
CA VAL A 88 -3.76 -16.06 -36.45
C VAL A 88 -3.59 -16.67 -35.05
N ILE A 89 -4.62 -17.34 -34.54
CA ILE A 89 -4.56 -18.02 -33.23
C ILE A 89 -3.46 -19.08 -33.22
N SER A 90 -3.40 -19.93 -34.25
CA SER A 90 -2.41 -21.01 -34.32
C SER A 90 -0.97 -20.48 -34.40
N THR A 91 -0.75 -19.44 -35.21
CA THR A 91 0.54 -18.77 -35.39
C THR A 91 1.03 -18.16 -34.09
N ILE A 92 0.17 -17.39 -33.41
CA ILE A 92 0.53 -16.72 -32.15
C ILE A 92 0.73 -17.73 -31.01
N ARG A 93 -0.06 -18.81 -30.96
CA ARG A 93 0.17 -19.88 -29.96
C ARG A 93 1.52 -20.56 -30.13
N LYS A 94 1.98 -20.73 -31.37
CA LYS A 94 3.30 -21.28 -31.67
C LYS A 94 4.40 -20.29 -31.27
N ARG A 95 4.27 -19.01 -31.66
CA ARG A 95 5.21 -17.94 -31.30
C ARG A 95 5.38 -17.81 -29.78
N ASP A 96 4.27 -17.70 -29.06
CA ASP A 96 4.26 -17.45 -27.61
C ASP A 96 4.42 -18.75 -26.79
N ARG A 97 4.77 -19.87 -27.44
CA ARG A 97 5.04 -21.18 -26.83
C ARG A 97 3.89 -21.66 -25.92
N SER A 98 2.65 -21.33 -26.28
CA SER A 98 1.44 -21.65 -25.50
C SER A 98 1.51 -21.21 -24.03
N LYS A 99 2.18 -20.10 -23.75
CA LYS A 99 2.23 -19.46 -22.42
C LYS A 99 1.70 -18.05 -22.50
N CYS A 100 1.07 -17.61 -21.41
CA CYS A 100 0.62 -16.24 -21.26
C CYS A 100 1.83 -15.29 -21.20
N CYS A 101 1.90 -14.32 -22.12
CA CYS A 101 3.00 -13.35 -22.19
C CYS A 101 3.11 -12.48 -20.93
N LEU A 102 1.98 -12.18 -20.28
CA LEU A 102 1.95 -11.40 -19.04
C LEU A 102 2.43 -12.21 -17.82
N THR A 103 1.86 -13.41 -17.65
CA THR A 103 1.97 -14.17 -16.39
C THR A 103 2.94 -15.34 -16.43
N GLY A 104 3.32 -15.81 -17.63
CA GLY A 104 4.07 -17.04 -17.85
C GLY A 104 3.26 -18.33 -17.66
N LEU A 105 1.99 -18.24 -17.26
CA LEU A 105 1.12 -19.41 -17.02
C LEU A 105 0.68 -20.08 -18.32
N GLY A 106 0.57 -21.41 -18.31
CA GLY A 106 0.18 -22.24 -19.48
C GLY A 106 -1.33 -22.26 -19.75
N HIS A 107 -1.92 -23.40 -20.10
CA HIS A 107 -3.38 -23.58 -20.23
C HIS A 107 -4.07 -23.73 -18.85
N SER A 108 -5.36 -23.40 -18.74
CA SER A 108 -6.26 -23.59 -17.60
C SER A 108 -7.68 -23.66 -18.14
N VAL A 109 -8.46 -24.61 -17.66
CA VAL A 109 -9.87 -24.77 -18.05
C VAL A 109 -10.71 -23.57 -17.58
N TRP A 110 -10.41 -23.05 -16.39
CA TRP A 110 -11.15 -21.96 -15.75
C TRP A 110 -10.69 -20.56 -16.18
N ASP A 111 -9.52 -20.48 -16.81
CA ASP A 111 -8.91 -19.22 -17.25
C ASP A 111 -8.14 -19.47 -18.55
N PRO A 112 -8.82 -19.64 -19.68
CA PRO A 112 -8.19 -20.09 -20.93
C PRO A 112 -7.19 -19.06 -21.46
N LEU A 113 -6.28 -19.54 -22.30
CA LEU A 113 -5.43 -18.67 -23.11
C LEU A 113 -6.25 -18.12 -24.28
N VAL A 114 -6.16 -16.82 -24.50
CA VAL A 114 -6.84 -16.07 -25.56
C VAL A 114 -5.81 -15.23 -26.30
N VAL A 115 -6.02 -15.04 -27.60
CA VAL A 115 -5.23 -14.13 -28.43
C VAL A 115 -5.95 -12.79 -28.46
N VAL A 116 -5.35 -11.75 -27.89
CA VAL A 116 -5.95 -10.41 -27.77
C VAL A 116 -5.04 -9.38 -28.43
N PRO A 117 -5.59 -8.24 -28.90
CA PRO A 117 -4.76 -7.17 -29.40
C PRO A 117 -3.99 -6.47 -28.26
N ILE A 118 -2.84 -5.89 -28.61
CA ILE A 118 -1.98 -5.09 -27.73
C ILE A 118 -2.53 -3.66 -27.69
N LEU A 119 -2.66 -3.03 -28.85
CA LEU A 119 -3.36 -1.77 -29.03
C LEU A 119 -4.74 -2.01 -29.64
N PRO A 120 -5.77 -1.27 -29.20
CA PRO A 120 -7.08 -1.34 -29.84
C PRO A 120 -6.99 -0.67 -31.21
N THR A 121 -6.78 -1.43 -32.29
CA THR A 121 -6.57 -0.86 -33.64
C THR A 121 -7.87 -0.62 -34.40
N GLU A 122 -8.92 -1.38 -34.13
CA GLU A 122 -10.25 -1.12 -34.69
C GLU A 122 -10.90 0.06 -33.96
N GLY A 123 -11.04 1.20 -34.65
CA GLY A 123 -11.71 2.39 -34.10
C GLY A 123 -10.84 3.35 -33.29
N LEU A 124 -9.50 3.20 -33.31
CA LEU A 124 -8.58 4.15 -32.67
C LEU A 124 -8.56 5.50 -33.41
N GLN A 125 -9.55 6.35 -33.12
CA GLN A 125 -9.59 7.72 -33.62
C GLN A 125 -9.19 8.68 -32.52
N ILE A 126 -7.96 9.19 -32.60
CA ILE A 126 -7.46 10.23 -31.72
C ILE A 126 -7.73 11.58 -32.39
N HIS A 127 -8.63 12.36 -31.80
CA HIS A 127 -8.94 13.71 -32.29
C HIS A 127 -7.67 14.57 -32.33
N LYS A 128 -7.53 15.40 -33.38
CA LYS A 128 -6.34 16.24 -33.60
C LYS A 128 -6.00 17.15 -32.42
N GLU A 129 -7.02 17.62 -31.71
CA GLU A 129 -6.86 18.45 -30.51
C GLU A 129 -6.12 17.73 -29.36
N LEU A 130 -6.14 16.40 -29.31
CA LEU A 130 -5.45 15.61 -28.29
C LEU A 130 -4.02 15.22 -28.69
N HIS A 131 -3.59 15.48 -29.94
CA HIS A 131 -2.27 15.09 -30.44
C HIS A 131 -1.15 15.79 -29.69
N GLU A 132 -1.33 17.05 -29.32
CA GLU A 132 -0.36 17.80 -28.51
C GLU A 132 -0.17 17.14 -27.13
N VAL A 133 -1.26 16.95 -26.39
CA VAL A 133 -1.24 16.33 -25.05
C VAL A 133 -0.66 14.93 -25.10
N LEU A 134 -1.04 14.12 -26.10
CA LEU A 134 -0.49 12.80 -26.30
C LEU A 134 1.01 12.85 -26.63
N GLY A 135 1.42 13.73 -27.53
CA GLY A 135 2.82 13.90 -27.94
C GLY A 135 3.73 14.34 -26.80
N ILE A 136 3.24 15.17 -25.89
CA ILE A 136 3.95 15.51 -24.64
C ILE A 136 4.11 14.27 -23.75
N PHE A 137 3.07 13.44 -23.65
CA PHE A 137 3.09 12.28 -22.78
C PHE A 137 3.98 11.13 -23.31
N ILE A 138 3.74 10.68 -24.55
CA ILE A 138 4.45 9.53 -25.14
C ILE A 138 5.69 9.91 -25.95
N GLY A 139 5.85 11.20 -26.28
CA GLY A 139 6.93 11.69 -27.13
C GLY A 139 6.56 11.74 -28.61
N PRO A 140 7.23 12.62 -29.39
CA PRO A 140 6.91 12.85 -30.79
C PRO A 140 7.14 11.60 -31.66
N SER A 141 8.18 10.83 -31.39
CA SER A 141 8.49 9.62 -32.17
C SER A 141 7.43 8.53 -32.03
N LEU A 142 6.91 8.31 -30.81
CA LEU A 142 5.84 7.35 -30.58
C LEU A 142 4.49 7.87 -31.10
N LEU A 143 4.25 9.19 -31.04
CA LEU A 143 3.07 9.81 -31.64
C LEU A 143 3.04 9.62 -33.16
N ASP A 144 4.14 9.95 -33.85
CA ASP A 144 4.26 9.79 -35.30
C ASP A 144 4.08 8.32 -35.70
N TRP A 145 4.70 7.41 -34.95
CA TRP A 145 4.53 5.98 -35.15
C TRP A 145 3.06 5.56 -34.96
N LEU A 146 2.37 6.05 -33.92
CA LEU A 146 0.98 5.71 -33.63
C LEU A 146 0.04 6.21 -34.74
N LEU A 147 0.26 7.42 -35.25
CA LEU A 147 -0.57 8.02 -36.28
C LEU A 147 -0.34 7.42 -37.68
N LEU A 148 0.90 7.00 -37.98
CA LEU A 148 1.28 6.56 -39.33
C LEU A 148 1.31 5.04 -39.51
N LYS A 149 1.65 4.29 -38.45
CA LYS A 149 1.98 2.84 -38.56
C LYS A 149 1.06 1.93 -37.77
N ALA A 150 0.46 2.36 -36.66
CA ALA A 150 -0.31 1.47 -35.80
C ALA A 150 -1.48 0.77 -36.50
N ALA A 151 -2.16 1.47 -37.42
CA ALA A 151 -3.27 0.90 -38.20
C ALA A 151 -2.81 -0.14 -39.25
N SER A 152 -1.53 -0.16 -39.60
CA SER A 152 -0.93 -1.09 -40.59
C SER A 152 -0.25 -2.30 -39.96
N LEU A 153 -0.31 -2.47 -38.64
CA LEU A 153 0.32 -3.61 -37.97
C LEU A 153 -0.29 -4.93 -38.43
N SER A 154 0.57 -5.93 -38.64
CA SER A 154 0.11 -7.29 -38.88
C SER A 154 -0.60 -7.85 -37.65
N PRO A 155 -1.48 -8.86 -37.81
CA PRO A 155 -2.09 -9.56 -36.68
C PRO A 155 -1.03 -10.09 -35.69
N GLU A 156 0.11 -10.56 -36.18
CA GLU A 156 1.23 -11.04 -35.37
C GLU A 156 1.83 -9.90 -34.53
N GLN A 157 2.07 -8.73 -35.12
CA GLN A 157 2.67 -7.59 -34.42
C GLN A 157 1.76 -6.97 -33.36
N ASN A 158 0.44 -6.92 -33.62
CA ASN A 158 -0.51 -6.31 -32.69
C ASN A 158 -1.21 -7.30 -31.77
N HIS A 159 -0.95 -8.61 -31.82
CA HIS A 159 -1.59 -9.57 -30.92
C HIS A 159 -0.60 -10.42 -30.13
N TRP A 160 -1.07 -10.93 -29.00
CA TRP A 160 -0.33 -11.82 -28.11
C TRP A 160 -1.23 -12.80 -27.38
N LEU A 161 -0.62 -13.88 -26.89
CA LEU A 161 -1.29 -14.90 -26.11
C LEU A 161 -1.28 -14.55 -24.63
N VAL A 162 -2.46 -14.42 -24.03
CA VAL A 162 -2.60 -14.11 -22.59
C VAL A 162 -3.71 -14.94 -21.95
N ARG A 163 -3.73 -15.01 -20.63
CA ARG A 163 -4.89 -15.51 -19.87
C ARG A 163 -6.06 -14.57 -20.06
N ARG A 164 -7.29 -15.08 -20.18
CA ARG A 164 -8.50 -14.23 -20.24
C ARG A 164 -8.57 -13.27 -19.05
N SER A 165 -8.29 -13.75 -17.85
CA SER A 165 -8.25 -12.92 -16.64
C SER A 165 -7.13 -11.87 -16.67
N ALA A 166 -5.97 -12.20 -17.26
CA ALA A 166 -4.85 -11.27 -17.40
C ALA A 166 -5.13 -10.19 -18.45
N ALA A 167 -5.84 -10.53 -19.54
CA ALA A 167 -6.30 -9.54 -20.53
C ALA A 167 -7.24 -8.51 -19.89
N ALA A 168 -8.22 -8.96 -19.09
CA ALA A 168 -9.13 -8.08 -18.37
C ALA A 168 -8.37 -7.19 -17.36
N ALA A 169 -7.40 -7.75 -16.64
CA ALA A 169 -6.57 -6.98 -15.71
C ALA A 169 -5.67 -5.96 -16.45
N LEU A 170 -5.12 -6.31 -17.60
CA LEU A 170 -4.35 -5.40 -18.44
C LEU A 170 -5.19 -4.21 -18.94
N ALA A 171 -6.41 -4.46 -19.40
CA ALA A 171 -7.34 -3.42 -19.82
C ALA A 171 -7.70 -2.44 -18.70
N GLN A 172 -7.53 -2.86 -17.44
CA GLN A 172 -7.74 -2.04 -16.25
C GLN A 172 -6.45 -1.40 -15.69
N GLY A 173 -5.33 -1.52 -16.40
CA GLY A 173 -4.06 -0.89 -16.01
C GLY A 173 -3.28 -1.63 -14.91
N PHE A 174 -3.50 -2.95 -14.73
CA PHE A 174 -2.79 -3.71 -13.69
C PHE A 174 -1.41 -4.23 -14.11
N PHE A 175 -1.03 -4.08 -15.38
CA PHE A 175 0.25 -4.56 -15.89
C PHE A 175 0.97 -3.43 -16.63
N GLU A 176 2.24 -3.27 -16.28
CA GLU A 176 3.20 -2.34 -16.87
C GLU A 176 4.36 -3.13 -17.49
N PHE A 177 5.04 -2.54 -18.47
CA PHE A 177 6.09 -3.19 -19.25
C PHE A 177 7.36 -2.36 -19.34
N MET A 178 8.49 -3.03 -19.27
CA MET A 178 9.79 -2.45 -19.63
C MET A 178 10.41 -3.31 -20.72
N ILE A 179 10.69 -2.71 -21.88
CA ILE A 179 11.37 -3.39 -22.97
C ILE A 179 12.87 -3.20 -22.81
N GLY A 180 13.60 -4.31 -22.80
CA GLY A 180 15.06 -4.34 -22.69
C GLY A 180 15.72 -4.78 -24.00
N PRO A 181 17.06 -4.72 -24.06
CA PRO A 181 17.82 -5.12 -25.24
C PRO A 181 17.60 -6.62 -25.56
N GLY A 182 17.67 -6.97 -26.84
CA GLY A 182 17.57 -8.36 -27.31
C GLY A 182 16.18 -8.97 -27.13
N LEU A 183 15.12 -8.19 -27.35
CA LEU A 183 13.71 -8.60 -27.25
C LEU A 183 13.30 -9.12 -25.86
N LYS A 184 14.03 -8.72 -24.82
CA LYS A 184 13.66 -8.98 -23.44
C LYS A 184 12.58 -8.01 -23.02
N TYR A 185 11.63 -8.47 -22.20
CA TYR A 185 10.64 -7.60 -21.60
C TYR A 185 10.40 -8.02 -20.15
N THR A 186 10.14 -7.02 -19.31
CA THR A 186 9.79 -7.20 -17.91
C THR A 186 8.36 -6.71 -17.69
N VAL A 187 7.55 -7.53 -17.04
CA VAL A 187 6.16 -7.22 -16.67
C VAL A 187 6.12 -6.90 -15.18
N TYR A 188 5.55 -5.75 -14.84
CA TYR A 188 5.28 -5.32 -13.47
C TYR A 188 3.78 -5.39 -13.20
N THR A 189 3.41 -5.78 -11.99
CA THR A 189 2.01 -5.79 -11.56
C THR A 189 1.75 -4.59 -10.65
N SER A 190 0.81 -3.72 -11.05
CA SER A 190 0.43 -2.55 -10.27
C SER A 190 -0.33 -2.95 -9.00
N THR A 191 0.03 -2.31 -7.88
CA THR A 191 -0.64 -2.46 -6.58
C THR A 191 -1.65 -1.36 -6.29
N VAL A 192 -1.74 -0.35 -7.17
CA VAL A 192 -2.62 0.81 -7.04
C VAL A 192 -4.08 0.37 -7.14
N GLY A 193 -4.87 0.61 -6.09
CA GLY A 193 -6.28 0.19 -6.06
C GLY A 193 -6.81 -0.26 -4.70
N GLY A 194 -7.79 -1.15 -4.75
CA GLY A 194 -8.59 -1.56 -3.60
C GLY A 194 -8.65 -3.08 -3.39
N PRO A 195 -9.51 -3.58 -2.49
CA PRO A 195 -9.60 -5.01 -2.17
C PRO A 195 -10.01 -5.92 -3.33
N THR A 196 -10.61 -5.35 -4.37
CA THR A 196 -11.16 -6.03 -5.55
C THR A 196 -10.11 -6.29 -6.63
N LEU A 197 -8.82 -6.42 -6.27
CA LEU A 197 -7.76 -6.80 -7.21
C LEU A 197 -8.11 -8.08 -7.97
N PRO A 198 -7.89 -8.11 -9.31
CA PRO A 198 -8.11 -9.31 -10.11
C PRO A 198 -7.35 -10.51 -9.54
N SER A 199 -7.99 -11.69 -9.45
CA SER A 199 -7.36 -12.86 -8.81
C SER A 199 -6.04 -13.29 -9.47
N ILE A 200 -5.85 -12.92 -10.74
CA ILE A 200 -4.64 -13.24 -11.50
C ILE A 200 -3.40 -12.51 -10.98
N THR A 201 -3.55 -11.27 -10.50
CA THR A 201 -2.44 -10.46 -9.95
C THR A 201 -1.90 -11.06 -8.66
N LYS A 202 -2.73 -11.81 -7.92
CA LYS A 202 -2.34 -12.56 -6.71
C LYS A 202 -1.60 -13.87 -7.00
N LYS A 203 -1.63 -14.35 -8.25
CA LYS A 203 -1.03 -15.62 -8.67
C LYS A 203 0.32 -15.44 -9.38
N VAL A 204 0.77 -14.20 -9.54
CA VAL A 204 1.99 -13.85 -10.28
C VAL A 204 2.93 -13.05 -9.39
N PRO A 205 4.25 -13.15 -9.60
CA PRO A 205 5.19 -12.28 -8.91
C PRO A 205 4.97 -10.82 -9.33
N LEU A 206 5.36 -9.89 -8.45
CA LEU A 206 5.29 -8.44 -8.71
C LEU A 206 6.06 -8.02 -9.96
N CYS A 207 7.15 -8.73 -10.27
CA CYS A 207 8.00 -8.51 -11.42
C CYS A 207 8.31 -9.86 -12.08
N ARG A 208 8.20 -9.92 -13.41
CA ARG A 208 8.57 -11.08 -14.21
C ARG A 208 9.30 -10.65 -15.48
N THR A 209 10.48 -11.21 -15.70
CA THR A 209 11.22 -11.05 -16.96
C THR A 209 10.96 -12.22 -17.90
N ALA A 210 10.84 -11.91 -19.19
CA ALA A 210 10.69 -12.85 -20.29
C ALA A 210 11.42 -12.32 -21.53
N GLN A 211 11.44 -13.14 -22.58
CA GLN A 211 12.06 -12.79 -23.86
C GLN A 211 11.13 -13.25 -24.97
N PHE A 212 10.92 -12.40 -25.97
CA PHE A 212 10.28 -12.85 -27.20
C PHE A 212 11.19 -13.81 -27.95
N THR A 213 10.61 -14.71 -28.72
CA THR A 213 11.38 -15.65 -29.53
C THR A 213 12.17 -14.91 -30.59
N ASP A 214 13.44 -15.28 -30.75
CA ASP A 214 14.21 -14.87 -31.91
C ASP A 214 13.68 -15.65 -33.13
N CYS A 215 12.73 -15.04 -33.84
CA CYS A 215 11.89 -15.73 -34.82
C CYS A 215 12.55 -15.87 -36.20
N ILE A 216 13.88 -15.68 -36.30
CA ILE A 216 14.65 -15.83 -37.56
C ILE A 216 14.37 -17.19 -38.22
N ALA A 217 14.12 -18.24 -37.44
CA ALA A 217 13.81 -19.58 -37.94
C ALA A 217 12.31 -19.86 -38.22
N SER A 218 11.38 -19.00 -37.77
CA SER A 218 9.93 -19.25 -37.86
C SER A 218 9.16 -18.29 -38.76
N HIS A 219 9.78 -17.21 -39.26
CA HIS A 219 9.15 -16.18 -40.12
C HIS A 219 7.87 -15.54 -39.53
N VAL A 220 7.74 -15.50 -38.19
CA VAL A 220 6.59 -14.88 -37.51
C VAL A 220 7.08 -13.63 -36.79
N ASP A 221 6.39 -12.51 -37.00
CA ASP A 221 6.76 -11.25 -36.35
C ASP A 221 6.51 -11.29 -34.83
N ASN A 222 7.41 -10.63 -34.11
CA ASN A 222 7.25 -10.40 -32.68
C ASN A 222 6.24 -9.26 -32.42
N PRO A 223 5.68 -9.22 -31.20
CA PRO A 223 4.90 -8.07 -30.74
C PRO A 223 5.65 -6.76 -30.96
N ASP A 224 4.97 -5.74 -31.50
CA ASP A 224 5.59 -4.43 -31.71
C ASP A 224 5.95 -3.78 -30.37
N THR A 225 7.20 -3.34 -30.25
CA THR A 225 7.72 -2.78 -29.00
C THR A 225 7.15 -1.39 -28.70
N SER A 226 6.86 -0.60 -29.73
CA SER A 226 6.25 0.74 -29.61
C SER A 226 4.82 0.63 -29.09
N ALA A 227 4.07 -0.37 -29.57
CA ALA A 227 2.74 -0.68 -29.07
C ALA A 227 2.74 -1.02 -27.57
N LEU A 228 3.69 -1.85 -27.15
CA LEU A 228 3.86 -2.23 -25.74
C LEU A 228 4.31 -1.06 -24.87
N GLU A 229 5.18 -0.19 -25.39
CA GLU A 229 5.67 0.99 -24.68
C GLU A 229 4.54 2.00 -24.43
N ILE A 230 3.73 2.30 -25.45
CA ILE A 230 2.54 3.15 -25.30
C ILE A 230 1.57 2.57 -24.27
N LEU A 231 1.29 1.27 -24.34
CA LEU A 231 0.40 0.60 -23.39
C LEU A 231 0.96 0.64 -21.96
N SER A 232 2.28 0.51 -21.81
CA SER A 232 2.96 0.59 -20.52
C SER A 232 2.83 1.96 -19.88
N GLN A 233 3.13 3.04 -20.63
CA GLN A 233 3.04 4.40 -20.13
C GLN A 233 1.60 4.76 -19.72
N LEU A 234 0.60 4.24 -20.46
CA LEU A 234 -0.82 4.47 -20.16
C LEU A 234 -1.38 3.60 -19.04
N ALA A 235 -0.69 2.54 -18.59
CA ALA A 235 -1.23 1.61 -17.60
C ALA A 235 -1.59 2.29 -16.28
N CYS A 236 -0.71 3.15 -15.75
CA CYS A 236 -0.95 3.88 -14.51
C CYS A 236 -2.11 4.90 -14.63
N PRO A 237 -2.16 5.78 -15.67
CA PRO A 237 -3.33 6.63 -15.93
C PRO A 237 -4.66 5.88 -16.10
N ILE A 238 -4.66 4.74 -16.78
CA ILE A 238 -5.83 3.85 -16.93
C ILE A 238 -6.28 3.36 -15.56
N ARG A 239 -5.35 2.93 -14.71
CA ARG A 239 -5.64 2.43 -13.35
C ARG A 239 -6.30 3.52 -12.50
N TRP A 240 -5.76 4.73 -12.49
CA TRP A 240 -6.34 5.87 -11.76
C TRP A 240 -7.72 6.29 -12.30
N THR A 241 -7.95 6.17 -13.61
CA THR A 241 -9.27 6.38 -14.20
C THR A 241 -10.27 5.32 -13.71
N GLY A 242 -9.85 4.06 -13.59
CA GLY A 242 -10.65 3.00 -12.99
C GLY A 242 -10.99 3.27 -11.53
N ILE A 243 -10.04 3.78 -10.75
CA ILE A 243 -10.25 4.19 -9.35
C ILE A 243 -11.25 5.36 -9.27
N ALA A 244 -11.14 6.35 -10.15
CA ALA A 244 -12.10 7.46 -10.20
C ALA A 244 -13.54 6.95 -10.40
N ARG A 245 -13.74 5.96 -11.28
CA ARG A 245 -15.04 5.30 -11.48
C ARG A 245 -15.48 4.52 -10.24
N GLU A 246 -14.58 3.76 -9.61
CA GLU A 246 -14.89 3.00 -8.39
C GLU A 246 -15.33 3.92 -7.24
N VAL A 247 -14.58 5.00 -7.00
CA VAL A 247 -14.90 6.01 -5.99
C VAL A 247 -16.21 6.71 -6.31
N ALA A 248 -16.48 7.09 -7.56
CA ALA A 248 -17.73 7.73 -7.96
C ALA A 248 -18.95 6.82 -7.80
N CYS A 249 -18.79 5.51 -7.99
CA CYS A 249 -19.86 4.52 -7.80
C CYS A 249 -20.19 4.24 -6.33
N LYS A 250 -19.33 4.64 -5.37
CA LYS A 250 -19.63 4.50 -3.95
C LYS A 250 -20.76 5.47 -3.59
N ARG A 251 -21.95 4.92 -3.32
CA ARG A 251 -23.02 5.70 -2.70
C ARG A 251 -22.57 6.11 -1.29
N PRO A 252 -22.84 7.36 -0.85
CA PRO A 252 -22.67 7.75 0.55
C PRO A 252 -23.55 6.84 1.40
N ARG A 253 -22.93 5.80 1.98
CA ARG A 253 -23.63 4.91 2.88
C ARG A 253 -23.72 5.65 4.20
N ILE A 254 -24.95 6.05 4.56
CA ILE A 254 -25.30 6.27 5.96
C ILE A 254 -25.06 4.92 6.63
N VAL A 255 -23.87 4.72 7.18
CA VAL A 255 -23.61 3.58 8.06
C VAL A 255 -24.47 3.85 9.27
N GLY A 256 -25.69 3.30 9.26
CA GLY A 256 -26.51 3.28 10.45
C GLY A 256 -25.66 2.67 11.55
N ASN A 257 -25.46 3.42 12.63
CA ASN A 257 -24.99 2.88 13.90
C ASN A 257 -26.07 1.94 14.42
N GLY A 258 -26.22 0.78 13.76
CA GLY A 258 -27.16 -0.26 14.15
C GLY A 258 -26.74 -0.78 15.53
N PRO A 259 -27.60 -0.71 16.56
CA PRO A 259 -27.32 -1.22 17.89
C PRO A 259 -27.01 -2.73 17.92
N THR A 260 -27.35 -3.45 16.84
CA THR A 260 -27.23 -4.90 16.75
C THR A 260 -25.78 -5.37 16.57
N ALA A 261 -24.93 -4.65 15.84
CA ALA A 261 -23.54 -5.09 15.61
C ALA A 261 -22.64 -4.95 16.86
N SER A 262 -22.93 -3.98 17.74
CA SER A 262 -22.17 -3.76 18.99
C SER A 262 -22.55 -4.79 20.06
N LEU A 263 -23.83 -5.12 20.19
CA LEU A 263 -24.31 -6.10 21.17
C LEU A 263 -23.80 -7.52 20.88
N TRP A 264 -23.82 -7.95 19.62
CA TRP A 264 -23.29 -9.26 19.21
C TRP A 264 -21.77 -9.34 19.36
N ARG A 265 -21.02 -8.26 19.07
CA ARG A 265 -19.57 -8.17 19.35
C ARG A 265 -19.27 -8.27 20.85
N PHE A 266 -20.10 -7.63 21.67
CA PHE A 266 -19.95 -7.60 23.12
C PHE A 266 -20.25 -8.96 23.76
N LEU A 267 -21.34 -9.61 23.33
CA LEU A 267 -21.74 -10.94 23.78
C LEU A 267 -20.75 -12.03 23.31
N SER A 268 -20.34 -12.03 22.04
CA SER A 268 -19.36 -12.99 21.52
C SER A 268 -17.97 -12.79 22.14
N GLY A 269 -17.59 -11.54 22.41
CA GLY A 269 -16.33 -11.18 23.05
C GLY A 269 -16.25 -11.70 24.50
N ARG A 270 -17.30 -11.49 25.29
CA ARG A 270 -17.35 -11.97 26.68
C ARG A 270 -17.35 -13.49 26.78
N VAL A 271 -18.07 -14.18 25.91
CA VAL A 271 -18.05 -15.65 25.83
C VAL A 271 -16.65 -16.14 25.42
N ALA A 272 -16.04 -15.55 24.39
CA ALA A 272 -14.68 -15.91 23.98
C ALA A 272 -13.64 -15.65 25.09
N THR A 273 -13.76 -14.55 25.83
CA THR A 273 -12.90 -14.28 26.99
C THR A 273 -13.13 -15.27 28.12
N ALA A 274 -14.37 -15.63 28.44
CA ALA A 274 -14.68 -16.64 29.46
C ALA A 274 -14.13 -18.02 29.08
N LEU A 275 -14.32 -18.45 27.83
CA LEU A 275 -13.73 -19.67 27.29
C LEU A 275 -12.20 -19.61 27.31
N ALA A 276 -11.59 -18.47 26.99
CA ALA A 276 -10.15 -18.29 27.05
C ALA A 276 -9.61 -18.32 28.50
N VAL A 277 -10.35 -17.81 29.48
CA VAL A 277 -10.01 -17.96 30.91
C VAL A 277 -10.01 -19.43 31.31
N ALA A 278 -11.08 -20.16 30.97
CA ALA A 278 -11.16 -21.60 31.25
C ALA A 278 -10.05 -22.38 30.51
N TRP A 279 -9.80 -22.06 29.25
CA TRP A 279 -8.75 -22.68 28.45
C TRP A 279 -7.36 -22.47 29.03
N ARG A 280 -7.09 -21.30 29.63
CA ARG A 280 -5.80 -21.01 30.29
C ARG A 280 -5.52 -21.87 31.53
N LEU A 281 -6.52 -22.54 32.10
CA LEU A 281 -6.33 -23.55 33.15
C LEU A 281 -5.73 -24.85 32.62
N VAL A 282 -5.82 -25.10 31.32
CA VAL A 282 -5.20 -26.26 30.67
C VAL A 282 -3.68 -26.10 30.66
N PRO A 283 -2.89 -27.16 30.93
CA PRO A 283 -1.44 -27.10 30.91
C PRO A 283 -0.87 -26.49 29.62
N SER A 284 0.15 -25.65 29.74
CA SER A 284 0.74 -24.91 28.61
C SER A 284 1.17 -25.81 27.46
N ILE A 285 1.71 -26.99 27.75
CA ILE A 285 2.13 -27.96 26.73
C ILE A 285 0.97 -28.45 25.86
N VAL A 286 -0.22 -28.64 26.44
CA VAL A 286 -1.42 -29.06 25.72
C VAL A 286 -1.94 -27.90 24.88
N ARG A 287 -1.97 -26.68 25.44
CA ARG A 287 -2.36 -25.47 24.71
C ARG A 287 -1.46 -25.22 23.50
N ILE A 288 -0.15 -25.31 23.67
CA ILE A 288 0.84 -25.10 22.60
C ILE A 288 0.67 -26.13 21.47
N ARG A 289 0.49 -27.41 21.80
CA ARG A 289 0.20 -28.45 20.80
C ARG A 289 -1.09 -28.15 20.03
N ALA A 290 -2.13 -27.68 20.71
CA ALA A 290 -3.36 -27.26 20.05
C ALA A 290 -3.14 -26.07 19.10
N TYR A 291 -2.35 -25.07 19.50
CA TYR A 291 -2.02 -23.91 18.67
C TYR A 291 -1.21 -24.29 17.44
N GLN A 292 -0.24 -25.18 17.58
CA GLN A 292 0.53 -25.72 16.46
C GLN A 292 -0.37 -26.50 15.48
N GLY A 293 -1.28 -27.33 15.99
CA GLY A 293 -2.26 -28.04 15.16
C GLY A 293 -3.20 -27.09 14.41
N LEU A 294 -3.72 -26.06 15.09
CA LEU A 294 -4.55 -25.03 14.47
C LEU A 294 -3.76 -24.21 13.43
N ALA A 295 -2.49 -23.90 13.68
CA ALA A 295 -1.63 -23.18 12.74
C ALA A 295 -1.38 -24.01 11.48
N PHE A 296 -1.13 -25.32 11.64
CA PHE A 296 -1.03 -26.25 10.52
C PHE A 296 -2.32 -26.26 9.69
N LEU A 297 -3.48 -26.43 10.32
CA LEU A 297 -4.78 -26.36 9.64
C LEU A 297 -5.00 -25.00 8.96
N GLY A 298 -4.66 -23.92 9.65
CA GLY A 298 -4.75 -22.55 9.13
C GLY A 298 -3.91 -22.33 7.88
N ALA A 299 -2.69 -22.84 7.84
CA ALA A 299 -1.81 -22.76 6.68
C ALA A 299 -2.38 -23.54 5.48
N HIS A 300 -3.03 -24.68 5.70
CA HIS A 300 -3.67 -25.46 4.64
C HIS A 300 -4.94 -24.80 4.11
N VAL A 301 -5.76 -24.21 4.99
CA VAL A 301 -7.07 -23.64 4.61
C VAL A 301 -6.93 -22.22 4.05
N TYR A 302 -6.02 -21.42 4.60
CA TYR A 302 -5.90 -19.99 4.28
C TYR A 302 -4.59 -19.63 3.57
N GLY A 303 -3.62 -20.54 3.50
CA GLY A 303 -2.28 -20.24 3.01
C GLY A 303 -1.43 -19.46 4.02
N PRO A 304 -0.23 -19.00 3.60
CA PRO A 304 0.61 -18.13 4.40
C PRO A 304 -0.06 -16.76 4.61
N SER A 305 0.11 -16.19 5.79
CA SER A 305 -0.35 -14.82 6.06
C SER A 305 0.67 -13.79 5.57
N CYS A 306 0.31 -12.50 5.64
CA CYS A 306 1.17 -11.40 5.19
C CYS A 306 2.44 -11.17 6.06
N SER A 307 2.60 -11.91 7.16
CA SER A 307 3.78 -11.88 8.03
C SER A 307 4.24 -13.31 8.29
N LEU A 308 5.56 -13.53 8.26
CA LEU A 308 6.19 -14.85 8.49
C LEU A 308 5.90 -15.41 9.89
N ASN A 309 5.62 -14.53 10.84
CA ASN A 309 5.41 -14.88 12.24
C ASN A 309 3.92 -14.95 12.62
N VAL A 310 3.01 -14.73 11.67
CA VAL A 310 1.57 -14.68 11.94
C VAL A 310 0.86 -15.72 11.09
N GLN A 311 -0.05 -16.48 11.69
CA GLN A 311 -0.92 -17.41 10.98
C GLN A 311 -2.37 -17.15 11.31
N LYS A 312 -3.20 -16.94 10.27
CA LYS A 312 -4.64 -16.98 10.40
C LYS A 312 -5.09 -18.40 10.73
N LEU A 313 -5.90 -18.52 11.78
CA LEU A 313 -6.45 -19.78 12.26
C LEU A 313 -7.95 -19.89 11.95
N PRO A 314 -8.54 -21.10 12.04
CA PRO A 314 -9.99 -21.28 12.08
C PRO A 314 -10.67 -20.43 13.18
N PHE A 315 -12.00 -20.29 13.09
CA PHE A 315 -12.82 -19.55 14.07
C PHE A 315 -12.52 -18.05 14.20
N GLY A 316 -11.82 -17.47 13.21
CA GLY A 316 -11.48 -16.05 13.24
C GLY A 316 -10.43 -15.73 14.29
N LEU A 317 -9.47 -16.63 14.50
CA LEU A 317 -8.34 -16.43 15.40
C LEU A 317 -7.06 -16.14 14.60
N TYR A 318 -6.09 -15.52 15.27
CA TYR A 318 -4.74 -15.29 14.76
C TYR A 318 -3.73 -15.75 15.80
N LEU A 319 -2.67 -16.39 15.32
CA LEU A 319 -1.55 -16.83 16.13
C LEU A 319 -0.29 -16.10 15.68
N LYS A 320 0.31 -15.33 16.58
CA LYS A 320 1.65 -14.77 16.39
C LYS A 320 2.66 -15.67 17.10
N THR A 321 3.70 -16.09 16.40
CA THR A 321 4.73 -17.00 16.89
C THR A 321 6.08 -16.31 16.80
N GLY A 322 6.77 -16.20 17.93
CA GLY A 322 8.12 -15.66 18.01
C GLY A 322 9.07 -16.65 18.66
N ARG A 323 10.38 -16.51 18.45
CA ARG A 323 11.38 -17.22 19.28
C ARG A 323 11.26 -16.77 20.74
N THR A 324 11.65 -17.60 21.70
CA THR A 324 11.57 -17.27 23.14
C THR A 324 12.30 -15.98 23.52
N ARG A 325 13.39 -15.61 22.84
CA ARG A 325 14.06 -14.30 23.05
C ARG A 325 13.14 -13.09 22.79
N TRP A 326 12.12 -13.25 21.94
CA TRP A 326 11.12 -12.23 21.62
C TRP A 326 9.87 -12.31 22.50
N HIS A 327 9.85 -13.19 23.52
CA HIS A 327 8.72 -13.34 24.45
C HIS A 327 8.29 -12.01 25.06
N ARG A 328 9.27 -11.17 25.42
CA ARG A 328 9.00 -9.85 26.04
C ARG A 328 8.19 -8.93 25.12
N SER A 329 8.41 -8.99 23.80
CA SER A 329 7.64 -8.22 22.82
C SER A 329 6.19 -8.72 22.71
N LEU A 330 5.98 -10.04 22.65
CA LEU A 330 4.62 -10.62 22.67
C LEU A 330 3.90 -10.41 24.01
N ALA A 331 4.64 -10.38 25.12
CA ALA A 331 4.10 -10.05 26.43
C ALA A 331 3.67 -8.58 26.52
N ASN A 332 4.43 -7.67 25.89
CA ASN A 332 4.04 -6.27 25.76
C ASN A 332 2.75 -6.15 24.94
N GLU A 333 2.67 -6.78 23.77
CA GLU A 333 1.47 -6.80 22.92
C GLU A 333 0.25 -7.33 23.69
N PHE A 334 0.41 -8.45 24.41
CA PHE A 334 -0.66 -9.02 25.23
C PHE A 334 -1.17 -8.05 26.30
N ALA A 335 -0.26 -7.40 27.04
CA ALA A 335 -0.59 -6.45 28.09
C ALA A 335 -1.27 -5.19 27.55
N ALA A 336 -0.76 -4.66 26.44
CA ALA A 336 -1.30 -3.50 25.75
C ALA A 336 -2.74 -3.71 25.29
N LEU A 337 -3.02 -4.83 24.64
CA LEU A 337 -4.37 -5.20 24.21
C LEU A 337 -5.34 -5.26 25.40
N GLN A 338 -4.89 -5.75 26.56
CA GLN A 338 -5.72 -5.76 27.78
C GLN A 338 -5.95 -4.35 28.34
N LEU A 339 -4.90 -3.53 28.36
CA LEU A 339 -4.95 -2.17 28.87
C LEU A 339 -5.88 -1.27 28.04
N VAL A 340 -5.73 -1.30 26.71
CA VAL A 340 -6.56 -0.51 25.79
C VAL A 340 -8.02 -0.87 25.94
N ARG A 341 -8.35 -2.17 26.02
CA ARG A 341 -9.73 -2.64 26.22
C ARG A 341 -10.32 -2.25 27.57
N ARG A 342 -9.48 -2.09 28.60
CA ARG A 342 -9.92 -1.69 29.94
C ARG A 342 -10.31 -0.22 29.98
N HIS A 343 -9.52 0.64 29.34
CA HIS A 343 -9.63 2.09 29.50
C HIS A 343 -10.35 2.80 28.35
N THR A 344 -10.50 2.16 27.19
CA THR A 344 -10.99 2.84 25.98
C THR A 344 -12.05 2.04 25.23
N LYS A 345 -12.67 2.67 24.24
CA LYS A 345 -13.53 2.01 23.24
C LYS A 345 -12.79 1.77 21.93
N VAL A 346 -11.47 1.97 21.90
CA VAL A 346 -10.64 1.78 20.73
C VAL A 346 -10.72 0.32 20.27
N PRO A 347 -11.07 0.08 18.99
CA PRO A 347 -11.22 -1.28 18.49
C PRO A 347 -9.85 -1.96 18.35
N VAL A 348 -9.63 -3.01 19.12
CA VAL A 348 -8.40 -3.83 19.10
C VAL A 348 -8.73 -5.33 19.10
N PRO A 349 -7.79 -6.23 18.74
CA PRO A 349 -7.92 -7.66 19.01
C PRO A 349 -8.17 -7.96 20.50
N SER A 350 -8.90 -9.03 20.79
CA SER A 350 -8.90 -9.59 22.15
C SER A 350 -7.67 -10.48 22.30
N ALA A 351 -6.81 -10.16 23.26
CA ALA A 351 -5.73 -11.05 23.69
C ALA A 351 -6.34 -12.22 24.48
N LEU A 352 -6.33 -13.42 23.90
CA LEU A 352 -6.96 -14.60 24.50
C LEU A 352 -5.97 -15.37 25.35
N ASP A 353 -4.74 -15.52 24.87
CA ASP A 353 -3.72 -16.29 25.56
C ASP A 353 -2.30 -15.91 25.13
N LEU A 354 -1.35 -16.08 26.05
CA LEU A 354 0.09 -16.00 25.84
C LEU A 354 0.72 -17.25 26.46
N ALA A 355 1.40 -18.04 25.65
CA ALA A 355 2.06 -19.27 26.08
C ALA A 355 3.48 -19.34 25.51
N SER A 356 4.38 -20.03 26.19
CA SER A 356 5.75 -20.25 25.72
C SER A 356 6.24 -21.64 26.07
N ASP A 357 7.08 -22.19 25.20
CA ASP A 357 7.91 -23.37 25.44
C ASP A 357 9.41 -22.97 25.46
N ALA A 358 10.31 -23.95 25.42
CA ALA A 358 11.75 -23.69 25.44
C ALA A 358 12.24 -22.87 24.23
N GLU A 359 11.58 -22.96 23.08
CA GLU A 359 12.05 -22.38 21.82
C GLU A 359 11.20 -21.21 21.32
N LYS A 360 9.89 -21.24 21.57
CA LYS A 360 8.91 -20.35 20.97
C LYS A 360 7.92 -19.79 22.00
N SER A 361 7.42 -18.61 21.67
CA SER A 361 6.29 -17.94 22.33
C SER A 361 5.15 -17.74 21.34
N TYR A 362 3.93 -17.87 21.83
CA TYR A 362 2.70 -17.89 21.07
C TYR A 362 1.71 -16.90 21.68
N LEU A 363 1.27 -15.93 20.89
CA LEU A 363 0.22 -14.99 21.24
C LEU A 363 -1.03 -15.30 20.41
N LEU A 364 -2.11 -15.68 21.09
CA LEU A 364 -3.40 -15.98 20.46
C LEU A 364 -4.34 -14.79 20.61
N THR A 365 -4.83 -14.28 19.48
CA THR A 365 -5.77 -13.15 19.45
C THR A 365 -6.97 -13.42 18.55
N THR A 366 -8.04 -12.63 18.73
CA THR A 366 -9.18 -12.62 17.79
C THR A 366 -8.89 -11.77 16.56
N LYS A 367 -9.44 -12.16 15.41
CA LYS A 367 -9.42 -11.38 14.17
C LYS A 367 -10.11 -10.01 14.34
N VAL A 368 -9.45 -8.95 13.89
CA VAL A 368 -10.10 -7.67 13.57
C VAL A 368 -10.76 -7.76 12.19
N ARG A 369 -12.01 -7.30 12.09
CA ARG A 369 -12.76 -7.33 10.82
C ARG A 369 -12.14 -6.36 9.81
N GLY A 370 -12.23 -6.68 8.53
CA GLY A 370 -11.78 -5.79 7.46
C GLY A 370 -10.45 -6.20 6.83
N ILE A 371 -9.83 -5.22 6.18
CA ILE A 371 -8.54 -5.28 5.48
C ILE A 371 -7.65 -4.13 5.95
N PRO A 372 -6.32 -4.23 5.81
CA PRO A 372 -5.44 -3.10 6.12
C PRO A 372 -5.74 -1.86 5.27
N LEU A 373 -5.61 -0.66 5.85
CA LEU A 373 -5.83 0.62 5.18
C LEU A 373 -4.98 0.74 3.91
N GLY A 374 -3.74 0.27 3.97
CA GLY A 374 -2.82 0.32 2.83
C GLY A 374 -3.30 -0.45 1.60
N TRP A 375 -4.27 -1.37 1.75
CA TRP A 375 -4.86 -2.13 0.64
C TRP A 375 -6.10 -1.48 0.05
N CYS A 376 -6.62 -0.40 0.64
CA CYS A 376 -7.82 0.25 0.16
C CYS A 376 -7.74 1.79 0.14
N ILE A 377 -6.64 2.37 0.60
CA ILE A 377 -6.47 3.83 0.72
C ILE A 377 -6.79 4.55 -0.60
N ASP A 378 -6.38 3.97 -1.73
CA ASP A 378 -6.60 4.57 -3.05
C ASP A 378 -8.08 4.56 -3.47
N THR A 379 -8.88 3.65 -2.93
CA THR A 379 -10.31 3.55 -3.26
C THR A 379 -11.20 4.29 -2.27
N LEU A 380 -10.66 4.88 -1.21
CA LEU A 380 -11.47 5.66 -0.27
C LEU A 380 -12.02 6.91 -0.97
N SER A 381 -13.31 7.17 -0.81
CA SER A 381 -13.92 8.45 -1.18
C SER A 381 -13.47 9.56 -0.23
N HIS A 382 -13.71 10.82 -0.63
CA HIS A 382 -13.44 11.97 0.23
C HIS A 382 -14.16 11.85 1.59
N ASP A 383 -15.44 11.47 1.57
CA ASP A 383 -16.24 11.29 2.80
C ASP A 383 -15.72 10.17 3.70
N GLU A 384 -15.27 9.06 3.12
CA GLU A 384 -14.64 7.95 3.86
C GLU A 384 -13.31 8.40 4.49
N VAL A 385 -12.50 9.20 3.78
CA VAL A 385 -11.26 9.77 4.33
C VAL A 385 -11.56 10.73 5.47
N THR A 386 -12.50 11.65 5.30
CA THR A 386 -12.92 12.60 6.36
C THR A 386 -13.42 11.85 7.60
N THR A 387 -14.19 10.78 7.37
CA THR A 387 -14.66 9.91 8.45
C THR A 387 -13.50 9.17 9.13
N LEU A 388 -12.56 8.63 8.36
CA LEU A 388 -11.36 7.97 8.87
C LEU A 388 -10.52 8.93 9.73
N VAL A 389 -10.31 10.17 9.28
CA VAL A 389 -9.59 11.20 10.05
C VAL A 389 -10.27 11.43 11.39
N GLY A 390 -11.60 11.60 11.40
CA GLY A 390 -12.35 11.77 12.65
C GLY A 390 -12.29 10.54 13.57
N ASP A 391 -12.40 9.33 13.02
CA ASP A 391 -12.31 8.07 13.76
C ASP A 391 -10.90 7.89 14.38
N LEU A 392 -9.84 8.19 13.62
CA LEU A 392 -8.45 8.14 14.09
C LEU A 392 -8.18 9.19 15.18
N GLN A 393 -8.60 10.44 14.97
CA GLN A 393 -8.49 11.51 15.98
C GLN A 393 -9.12 11.07 17.31
N LYS A 394 -10.35 10.56 17.26
CA LYS A 394 -11.03 10.06 18.44
C LYS A 394 -10.27 8.92 19.12
N CYS A 395 -9.83 7.92 18.35
CA CYS A 395 -9.11 6.78 18.92
C CYS A 395 -7.78 7.21 19.55
N LEU A 396 -7.00 8.06 18.89
CA LEU A 396 -5.74 8.55 19.43
C LEU A 396 -5.94 9.39 20.70
N SER A 397 -6.97 10.24 20.75
CA SER A 397 -7.32 10.97 21.98
C SER A 397 -7.69 10.01 23.13
N GLU A 398 -8.45 8.94 22.85
CA GLU A 398 -8.76 7.92 23.87
C GLU A 398 -7.50 7.17 24.34
N LEU A 399 -6.56 6.83 23.44
CA LEU A 399 -5.29 6.19 23.80
C LEU A 399 -4.42 7.11 24.66
N ARG A 400 -4.25 8.36 24.26
CA ARG A 400 -3.43 9.33 25.00
C ARG A 400 -3.97 9.63 26.40
N ALA A 401 -5.27 9.48 26.61
CA ALA A 401 -5.93 9.65 27.90
C ALA A 401 -5.82 8.43 28.83
N ILE A 402 -5.20 7.32 28.41
CA ILE A 402 -5.01 6.16 29.27
C ILE A 402 -4.04 6.53 30.42
N PRO A 403 -4.43 6.38 31.69
CA PRO A 403 -3.56 6.71 32.80
C PRO A 403 -2.36 5.75 32.86
N LYS A 404 -1.18 6.30 33.14
CA LYS A 404 0.01 5.50 33.41
C LYS A 404 -0.02 4.97 34.85
N GLU A 405 -0.54 3.76 35.01
CA GLU A 405 -0.60 3.08 36.32
C GLU A 405 0.69 2.30 36.66
N VAL A 406 1.60 2.17 35.70
CA VAL A 406 2.82 1.35 35.81
C VAL A 406 4.06 2.20 36.11
N SER A 407 4.95 1.66 36.94
CA SER A 407 6.32 2.16 37.19
C SER A 407 6.44 3.69 37.32
N SER A 408 6.12 4.24 38.50
CA SER A 408 6.22 5.70 38.75
C SER A 408 7.64 6.28 38.59
N ASN A 409 8.66 5.43 38.69
CA ASN A 409 10.08 5.85 38.63
C ASN A 409 10.61 6.07 37.21
N TYR A 410 9.84 5.70 36.18
CA TYR A 410 10.26 5.78 34.78
C TYR A 410 9.18 6.47 33.97
N ALA A 411 9.50 7.55 33.25
CA ALA A 411 8.54 8.23 32.40
C ALA A 411 8.22 7.39 31.15
N ILE A 412 9.24 6.89 30.45
CA ILE A 412 9.08 6.22 29.15
C ILE A 412 9.31 4.72 29.30
N THR A 413 8.27 3.95 29.01
CA THR A 413 8.23 2.50 29.23
C THR A 413 7.35 1.80 28.20
N ASN A 414 7.46 0.48 28.11
CA ASN A 414 6.45 -0.35 27.45
C ASN A 414 5.16 -0.47 28.31
N ALA A 415 4.16 -1.23 27.84
CA ALA A 415 2.88 -1.46 28.53
C ALA A 415 2.92 -2.22 29.85
N LEU A 416 4.06 -2.80 30.18
CA LEU A 416 4.31 -3.45 31.46
C LEU A 416 5.15 -2.57 32.41
N GLY A 417 5.47 -1.33 32.03
CA GLY A 417 6.36 -0.47 32.81
C GLY A 417 7.83 -0.89 32.73
N LYS A 418 8.23 -1.56 31.65
CA LYS A 418 9.59 -2.12 31.42
C LYS A 418 10.22 -1.54 30.14
N ALA A 419 11.39 -2.07 29.77
CA ALA A 419 12.12 -1.72 28.55
C ALA A 419 11.25 -1.84 27.27
N CYS A 420 11.38 -0.85 26.41
CA CYS A 420 10.69 -0.70 25.13
C CYS A 420 11.29 -1.62 24.05
N TYR A 421 10.44 -2.07 23.14
CA TYR A 421 10.86 -2.74 21.90
C TYR A 421 10.46 -1.83 20.73
N ASP A 422 11.44 -1.34 19.97
CA ASP A 422 11.16 -0.39 18.90
C ASP A 422 12.21 -0.44 17.79
N GLY A 423 11.77 -0.56 16.53
CA GLY A 423 12.64 -0.69 15.38
C GLY A 423 13.61 0.49 15.17
N ARG A 424 13.20 1.71 15.48
CA ARG A 424 14.01 2.94 15.32
C ARG A 424 15.16 2.99 16.33
N LEU A 425 14.94 2.52 17.56
CA LEU A 425 15.98 2.38 18.59
C LEU A 425 16.97 1.27 18.22
N ILE A 426 16.45 0.13 17.76
CA ILE A 426 17.25 -1.04 17.35
C ILE A 426 18.19 -0.69 16.20
N THR A 427 17.69 -0.02 15.16
CA THR A 427 18.52 0.31 13.98
C THR A 427 19.44 1.50 14.19
N GLY A 428 19.09 2.42 15.10
CA GLY A 428 19.92 3.59 15.41
C GLY A 428 21.08 3.31 16.36
N SER A 429 21.13 2.13 16.96
CA SER A 429 22.09 1.77 18.01
C SER A 429 22.99 0.61 17.60
N GLN A 430 24.19 0.56 18.17
CA GLN A 430 25.02 -0.65 18.08
C GLN A 430 24.37 -1.79 18.88
N TYR A 431 24.41 -3.00 18.31
CA TYR A 431 23.87 -4.19 18.96
C TYR A 431 24.70 -4.56 20.20
N ASP A 432 24.01 -4.80 21.30
CA ASP A 432 24.57 -5.26 22.58
C ASP A 432 23.87 -6.58 22.93
N GLU A 433 24.64 -7.64 23.14
CA GLU A 433 24.11 -8.98 23.39
C GLU A 433 23.40 -9.10 24.76
N ALA A 434 23.88 -8.38 25.78
CA ALA A 434 23.31 -8.42 27.12
C ALA A 434 21.97 -7.67 27.20
N ARG A 435 21.88 -6.53 26.50
CA ARG A 435 20.65 -5.74 26.37
C ARG A 435 19.66 -6.40 25.40
N GLY A 436 20.16 -6.92 24.28
CA GLY A 436 19.37 -7.34 23.13
C GLY A 436 18.66 -6.15 22.46
N ASP A 437 17.46 -6.42 21.95
CA ASP A 437 16.64 -5.46 21.19
C ASP A 437 15.72 -4.58 22.06
N PHE A 438 15.94 -4.55 23.38
CA PHE A 438 15.09 -3.84 24.33
C PHE A 438 15.82 -2.64 24.94
N PHE A 439 15.17 -1.48 24.98
CA PHE A 439 15.78 -0.21 25.38
C PHE A 439 15.05 0.42 26.56
N GLY A 440 15.78 1.05 27.47
CA GLY A 440 15.21 1.58 28.71
C GLY A 440 14.86 0.47 29.73
N PRO A 441 13.85 0.67 30.61
CA PRO A 441 12.98 1.84 30.70
C PRO A 441 13.76 3.12 31.02
N PHE A 442 13.22 4.29 30.65
CA PHE A 442 13.92 5.57 30.78
C PHE A 442 13.31 6.39 31.92
N VAL A 443 14.15 7.06 32.71
CA VAL A 443 13.70 7.84 33.87
C VAL A 443 12.86 9.02 33.40
N ASP A 444 13.33 9.71 32.37
CA ASP A 444 12.70 10.87 31.76
C ASP A 444 12.87 10.88 30.23
N GLU A 445 12.47 11.98 29.59
CA GLU A 445 12.60 12.17 28.16
C GLU A 445 14.05 12.47 27.72
N ASP A 446 14.88 13.06 28.58
CA ASP A 446 16.27 13.36 28.25
C ASP A 446 17.07 12.05 28.09
N ASP A 447 16.88 11.10 29.02
CA ASP A 447 17.42 9.74 28.94
C ASP A 447 17.01 9.02 27.63
N PHE A 448 15.76 9.22 27.21
CA PHE A 448 15.25 8.63 25.97
C PHE A 448 15.85 9.31 24.73
N ASN A 449 15.96 10.64 24.74
CA ASN A 449 16.55 11.43 23.67
C ASN A 449 18.03 11.07 23.46
N ASP A 450 18.77 10.83 24.54
CA ASP A 450 20.15 10.32 24.48
C ASP A 450 20.22 8.96 23.77
N ALA A 451 19.28 8.06 24.03
CA ALA A 451 19.21 6.76 23.38
C ALA A 451 18.78 6.82 21.89
N LEU A 452 18.16 7.92 21.45
CA LEU A 452 17.79 8.15 20.05
C LEU A 452 18.94 8.73 19.20
N ARG A 453 19.98 9.25 19.85
CA ARG A 453 21.14 9.84 19.16
C ARG A 453 21.86 8.79 18.32
N CYS A 454 22.32 9.23 17.16
CA CYS A 454 23.21 8.45 16.33
C CYS A 454 24.63 9.02 16.45
N VAL A 455 25.62 8.19 16.81
CA VAL A 455 27.02 8.62 17.03
C VAL A 455 27.57 9.49 15.88
N PRO A 456 27.25 9.24 14.60
CA PRO A 456 27.74 10.04 13.48
C PRO A 456 26.99 11.38 13.28
N LEU A 457 25.88 11.59 13.99
CA LEU A 457 25.01 12.77 13.89
C LEU A 457 24.76 13.39 15.28
N LEU A 458 25.84 13.71 16.01
CA LEU A 458 25.74 14.22 17.39
C LEU A 458 24.95 15.53 17.53
N ASP A 459 24.94 16.36 16.49
CA ASP A 459 24.22 17.64 16.47
C ASP A 459 22.71 17.47 16.21
N VAL A 460 22.27 16.28 15.80
CA VAL A 460 20.86 15.96 15.54
C VAL A 460 20.22 15.45 16.84
N VAL A 461 19.62 16.38 17.59
CA VAL A 461 19.08 16.13 18.93
C VAL A 461 17.58 16.44 18.97
N HIS A 462 16.83 15.58 19.64
CA HIS A 462 15.42 15.82 19.94
C HIS A 462 15.28 16.83 21.08
N ARG A 463 14.28 17.71 21.00
CA ARG A 463 13.92 18.55 22.14
C ARG A 463 13.17 17.72 23.19
N SER A 464 13.21 18.19 24.42
CA SER A 464 12.46 17.61 25.55
C SER A 464 11.29 18.52 25.95
N GLY A 465 10.46 18.03 26.87
CA GLY A 465 9.29 18.74 27.38
C GLY A 465 7.98 18.31 26.71
N HIS A 466 7.96 17.16 26.05
CA HIS A 466 6.74 16.59 25.48
C HIS A 466 5.92 15.89 26.56
N GLU A 467 4.61 15.83 26.34
CA GLU A 467 3.74 15.00 27.17
C GLU A 467 4.05 13.53 26.90
N ILE A 468 4.18 12.72 27.96
CA ILE A 468 4.36 11.28 27.84
C ILE A 468 2.99 10.60 27.88
N VAL A 469 2.59 10.07 26.73
CA VAL A 469 1.27 9.50 26.49
C VAL A 469 1.37 8.04 26.03
N PHE A 470 0.28 7.28 26.14
CA PHE A 470 0.27 5.93 25.58
C PHE A 470 0.13 5.99 24.06
N THR A 471 1.11 5.41 23.36
CA THR A 471 1.23 5.39 21.89
C THR A 471 1.17 3.96 21.35
N HIS A 472 0.76 3.83 20.08
CA HIS A 472 0.80 2.55 19.39
C HIS A 472 2.24 2.11 19.08
N GLY A 473 3.12 3.06 18.76
CA GLY A 473 4.54 2.83 18.46
C GLY A 473 4.81 2.26 17.06
N ASP A 474 3.79 1.95 16.27
CA ASP A 474 3.89 1.50 14.87
C ASP A 474 2.60 1.85 14.09
N LEU A 475 2.16 3.10 14.22
CA LEU A 475 0.93 3.59 13.60
C LEU A 475 1.08 3.74 12.09
N ASN A 476 0.86 2.65 11.36
CA ASN A 476 1.05 2.60 9.91
C ASN A 476 -0.20 2.06 9.18
N MET A 477 -0.20 2.18 7.85
CA MET A 477 -1.31 1.70 7.02
C MET A 477 -1.54 0.17 7.05
N ARG A 478 -0.54 -0.64 7.44
CA ARG A 478 -0.71 -2.10 7.56
C ARG A 478 -1.40 -2.50 8.88
N ASN A 479 -1.30 -1.65 9.89
CA ASN A 479 -1.80 -1.88 11.25
C ASN A 479 -3.17 -1.23 11.50
N ILE A 480 -3.62 -0.35 10.60
CA ILE A 480 -4.96 0.25 10.64
C ILE A 480 -5.90 -0.61 9.78
N MET A 481 -6.97 -1.11 10.37
CA MET A 481 -7.95 -1.97 9.70
C MET A 481 -9.19 -1.17 9.27
N MET A 482 -9.64 -1.43 8.04
CA MET A 482 -10.81 -0.80 7.42
C MET A 482 -11.88 -1.84 7.09
N HIS A 483 -13.13 -1.54 7.42
CA HIS A 483 -14.29 -2.36 7.06
C HIS A 483 -15.46 -1.48 6.63
N ASN A 484 -15.96 -1.69 5.41
CA ASN A 484 -17.08 -0.95 4.83
C ASN A 484 -16.87 0.59 4.89
N GLY A 485 -15.67 1.05 4.57
CA GLY A 485 -15.35 2.49 4.54
C GLY A 485 -15.10 3.15 5.91
N ARG A 486 -15.11 2.38 7.01
CA ARG A 486 -14.87 2.86 8.38
C ARG A 486 -13.66 2.19 9.01
N LEU A 487 -13.04 2.88 9.97
CA LEU A 487 -12.05 2.29 10.87
C LEU A 487 -12.69 1.11 11.64
N SER A 488 -12.03 -0.04 11.62
CA SER A 488 -12.53 -1.27 12.26
C SER A 488 -11.63 -1.81 13.35
N GLY A 489 -10.39 -1.35 13.44
CA GLY A 489 -9.47 -1.63 14.55
C GLY A 489 -8.01 -1.38 14.24
N PHE A 490 -7.18 -1.50 15.27
CA PHE A 490 -5.72 -1.45 15.20
C PHE A 490 -5.13 -2.81 15.57
N ILE A 491 -4.08 -3.24 14.87
CA ILE A 491 -3.36 -4.49 15.13
C ILE A 491 -1.86 -4.23 15.32
N ASP A 492 -1.14 -5.24 15.79
CA ASP A 492 0.32 -5.22 15.95
C ASP A 492 0.81 -4.22 17.03
N TRP A 493 0.43 -4.50 18.27
CA TRP A 493 0.70 -3.64 19.44
C TRP A 493 2.05 -3.94 20.12
N GLU A 494 2.99 -4.55 19.42
CA GLU A 494 4.22 -5.06 20.04
C GLU A 494 5.19 -3.96 20.46
N THR A 495 5.17 -2.82 19.76
CA THR A 495 6.01 -1.64 20.01
C THR A 495 5.35 -0.57 20.89
N CYS A 496 4.12 -0.80 21.35
CA CYS A 496 3.38 0.20 22.12
C CYS A 496 4.02 0.49 23.48
N GLY A 497 3.74 1.68 24.01
CA GLY A 497 4.30 2.14 25.26
C GLY A 497 3.92 3.57 25.58
N TRP A 498 4.58 4.12 26.60
CA TRP A 498 4.45 5.47 27.09
C TRP A 498 5.63 6.20 26.50
N PHE A 499 5.35 7.04 25.51
CA PHE A 499 6.35 7.74 24.71
C PHE A 499 5.94 9.21 24.58
N PRO A 500 6.88 10.09 24.17
CA PRO A 500 6.54 11.45 23.79
C PRO A 500 5.38 11.49 22.79
N ASP A 501 4.51 12.49 22.94
CA ASP A 501 3.27 12.62 22.16
C ASP A 501 3.47 12.71 20.64
N TYR A 502 4.65 13.13 20.18
CA TYR A 502 5.03 13.12 18.76
C TYR A 502 5.28 11.72 18.18
N TRP A 503 5.48 10.69 19.03
CA TRP A 503 6.05 9.40 18.59
C TRP A 503 5.21 8.70 17.51
N ASP A 504 3.89 8.60 17.70
CA ASP A 504 3.03 7.99 16.68
C ASP A 504 2.98 8.81 15.37
N TYR A 505 3.19 10.14 15.43
CA TYR A 505 3.23 11.00 14.25
C TYR A 505 4.49 10.73 13.41
N THR A 506 5.68 10.67 14.03
CA THR A 506 6.92 10.36 13.30
C THR A 506 6.92 8.93 12.79
N LYS A 507 6.43 7.96 13.58
CA LYS A 507 6.26 6.57 13.14
C LYS A 507 5.33 6.44 11.94
N ALA A 508 4.22 7.19 11.92
CA ALA A 508 3.30 7.20 10.78
C ALA A 508 3.92 7.75 9.50
N HIS A 509 4.99 8.56 9.59
CA HIS A 509 5.71 9.06 8.42
C HIS A 509 6.83 8.14 7.96
N PHE A 510 7.40 7.30 8.84
CA PHE A 510 8.66 6.60 8.59
C PHE A 510 8.64 5.62 7.40
N ILE A 511 7.94 4.47 7.52
CA ILE A 511 7.92 3.41 6.47
C ILE A 511 7.12 3.86 5.24
N THR A 512 6.17 4.78 5.44
CA THR A 512 5.20 5.22 4.43
C THR A 512 5.55 6.58 3.83
N LYS A 513 6.80 7.03 3.96
CA LYS A 513 7.31 8.36 3.53
C LYS A 513 7.03 8.74 2.06
N LEU A 514 6.75 7.75 1.21
CA LEU A 514 6.39 7.96 -0.20
C LEU A 514 4.88 7.99 -0.47
N ASN A 515 4.03 7.50 0.43
CA ASN A 515 2.58 7.48 0.23
C ASN A 515 1.94 8.82 0.63
N ARG A 516 1.88 9.76 -0.31
CA ARG A 516 1.42 11.14 -0.06
C ARG A 516 -0.01 11.24 0.46
N ARG A 517 -0.90 10.36 -0.02
CA ARG A 517 -2.29 10.33 0.43
C ARG A 517 -2.39 9.98 1.91
N TRP A 518 -1.59 9.01 2.36
CA TRP A 518 -1.46 8.69 3.78
C TRP A 518 -0.87 9.84 4.58
N LEU A 519 0.23 10.48 4.12
CA LEU A 519 0.82 11.60 4.85
C LEU A 519 -0.18 12.75 5.05
N LYS A 520 -0.98 13.09 4.04
CA LYS A 520 -2.07 14.08 4.18
C LYS A 520 -3.10 13.68 5.24
N ILE A 521 -3.43 12.39 5.33
CA ILE A 521 -4.33 11.87 6.38
C ILE A 521 -3.68 12.00 7.75
N VAL A 522 -2.41 11.63 7.89
CA VAL A 522 -1.64 11.75 9.14
C VAL A 522 -1.59 13.20 9.60
N ASP A 523 -1.24 14.13 8.72
CA ASP A 523 -1.16 15.56 9.05
C ASP A 523 -2.53 16.09 9.52
N ALA A 524 -3.62 15.70 8.84
CA ALA A 524 -4.97 16.06 9.24
C ALA A 524 -5.39 15.45 10.59
N VAL A 525 -4.97 14.21 10.87
CA VAL A 525 -5.24 13.54 12.15
C VAL A 525 -4.52 14.24 13.29
N PHE A 526 -3.22 14.47 13.16
CA PHE A 526 -2.38 15.03 14.23
C PHE A 526 -2.49 16.56 14.35
N GLY A 527 -3.00 17.27 13.35
CA GLY A 527 -3.19 18.72 13.42
C GLY A 527 -4.08 19.21 14.58
N LYS A 528 -4.92 18.33 15.17
CA LYS A 528 -5.69 18.62 16.41
C LYS A 528 -4.96 18.24 17.70
N LEU A 529 -3.91 17.43 17.58
CA LEU A 529 -3.20 16.83 18.70
C LEU A 529 -1.91 17.60 19.05
N GLY A 530 -1.28 18.24 18.06
CA GLY A 530 -0.10 19.07 18.26
C GLY A 530 0.61 19.40 16.95
N ASN A 531 1.64 20.24 17.02
CA ASN A 531 2.53 20.51 15.90
C ASN A 531 3.87 19.79 16.12
N TYR A 532 4.11 18.75 15.32
CA TYR A 532 5.25 17.85 15.46
C TYR A 532 6.23 17.93 14.27
N GLN A 533 6.20 19.04 13.51
CA GLN A 533 7.04 19.17 12.31
C GLN A 533 8.54 19.24 12.63
N ALA A 534 8.91 19.82 13.76
CA ALA A 534 10.31 19.87 14.20
C ALA A 534 10.84 18.47 14.52
N GLU A 535 10.06 17.67 15.24
CA GLU A 535 10.39 16.29 15.60
C GLU A 535 10.52 15.42 14.35
N LEU A 536 9.60 15.60 13.39
CA LEU A 536 9.67 14.90 12.11
C LEU A 536 10.90 15.29 11.28
N ALA A 537 11.31 16.56 11.32
CA ALA A 537 12.51 17.01 10.62
C ALA A 537 13.79 16.40 11.23
N VAL A 538 13.84 16.27 12.57
CA VAL A 538 14.92 15.59 13.28
C VAL A 538 14.93 14.10 12.92
N GLU A 539 13.79 13.43 13.02
CA GLU A 539 13.69 12.00 12.69
C GLU A 539 14.04 11.72 11.23
N ARG A 540 13.66 12.57 10.25
CA ARG A 540 14.04 12.40 8.84
C ARG A 540 15.56 12.42 8.62
N GLN A 541 16.28 13.32 9.29
CA GLN A 541 17.75 13.35 9.22
C GLN A 541 18.35 12.05 9.75
N LEU A 542 17.80 11.53 10.86
CA LEU A 542 18.25 10.27 11.45
C LEU A 542 17.89 9.08 10.54
N TRP A 543 16.73 9.10 9.89
CA TRP A 543 16.31 8.05 8.96
C TRP A 543 17.20 7.96 7.73
N GLU A 544 17.59 9.08 7.14
CA GLU A 544 18.49 9.12 5.98
C GLU A 544 19.86 8.48 6.27
N TYR A 545 20.30 8.52 7.53
CA TYR A 545 21.54 7.89 7.95
C TYR A 545 21.37 6.42 8.32
N CYS A 546 20.28 6.07 9.03
CA CYS A 546 20.06 4.73 9.55
C CYS A 546 19.42 3.74 8.54
N PHE A 547 18.81 4.22 7.46
CA PHE A 547 18.00 3.43 6.50
C PHE A 547 18.16 3.89 5.06
#